data_AF-A0A2E9EXU9-F1
#
_entry.id   AF-A0A2E9EXU9-F1
#
_cell.length_a   1.000
_cell.length_b   1.000
_cell.length_c   1.000
_cell.angle_alpha   90.00
_cell.angle_beta   90.00
_cell.angle_gamma   90.00
#
_symmetry.space_group_name_H-M   'P 1'
#
loop_
_entity.id
_entity.type
_entity.pdbx_description
1 polymer ?
#
loop_
_entity_poly.entity_id
_entity_poly.type
_entity_poly.pdbx_seq_one_letter_code
_entity_poly.pdbx_strand_id
1 'polypeptide(L)'
;MEPSEKPFVLIARVKVKEGQVEEYLNLAEETDHSVEQTEPDMLFHNFDADPTDPTKFTWTELYKNDAALINHLNNPPVQDYIAKHLEIAESLEVEIYGTLSEETNNFLTEAWNEAGIPFKYFKTTRVGFVRDSIVS
;
A
#
# COMPACT_ATOMS: atom_id res chain seq x y z
N MET A 1 7.85 20.35 7.31
CA MET A 1 7.84 19.41 6.20
C MET A 1 6.77 19.83 5.22
N GLU A 2 7.16 20.00 3.96
CA GLU A 2 6.23 20.13 2.84
C GLU A 2 5.31 18.89 2.78
N PRO A 3 4.09 18.99 2.22
CA PRO A 3 3.19 17.84 2.06
C PRO A 3 3.88 16.61 1.48
N SER A 4 4.69 16.77 0.44
CA SER A 4 5.38 15.67 -0.25
C SER A 4 6.42 14.96 0.62
N GLU A 5 6.90 15.58 1.69
CA GLU A 5 7.94 15.06 2.58
C GLU A 5 7.36 14.42 3.85
N LYS A 6 6.03 14.40 3.99
CA LYS A 6 5.38 13.85 5.19
C LYS A 6 5.11 12.36 4.99
N PRO A 7 5.27 11.55 6.05
CA PRO A 7 4.88 10.16 5.99
C PRO A 7 3.36 10.02 6.05
N PHE A 8 2.89 8.90 5.53
CA PHE A 8 1.49 8.53 5.51
C PHE A 8 1.34 7.02 5.52
N VAL A 9 0.15 6.57 5.90
CA VAL A 9 -0.20 5.15 5.90
C VAL A 9 -1.02 4.85 4.65
N LEU A 10 -0.68 3.77 3.96
CA LEU A 10 -1.54 3.13 2.99
C LEU A 10 -2.10 1.85 3.62
N ILE A 11 -3.39 1.62 3.40
CA ILE A 11 -4.10 0.40 3.75
C ILE A 11 -4.62 -0.23 2.46
N ALA A 12 -4.14 -1.42 2.13
CA ALA A 12 -4.62 -2.20 0.99
C ALA A 12 -5.43 -3.39 1.51
N ARG A 13 -6.75 -3.38 1.29
CA ARG A 13 -7.66 -4.45 1.71
C ARG A 13 -7.77 -5.48 0.61
N VAL A 14 -7.41 -6.71 0.93
CA VAL A 14 -7.40 -7.84 0.00
C VAL A 14 -8.48 -8.83 0.41
N LYS A 15 -9.22 -9.33 -0.56
CA LYS A 15 -10.01 -10.56 -0.43
C LYS A 15 -9.51 -11.57 -1.45
N VAL A 16 -8.96 -12.67 -0.97
CA VAL A 16 -8.42 -13.79 -1.78
C VAL A 16 -9.55 -14.73 -2.17
N LYS A 17 -9.45 -15.40 -3.32
CA LYS A 17 -10.41 -16.45 -3.69
C LYS A 17 -10.30 -17.65 -2.75
N GLU A 18 -11.41 -18.32 -2.46
CA GLU A 18 -11.40 -19.55 -1.68
C GLU A 18 -10.47 -20.61 -2.31
N GLY A 19 -9.67 -21.27 -1.48
CA GLY A 19 -8.69 -22.27 -1.94
C GLY A 19 -7.40 -21.71 -2.55
N GLN A 20 -7.24 -20.38 -2.61
CA GLN A 20 -6.02 -19.72 -3.12
C GLN A 20 -5.19 -19.06 -2.02
N VAL A 21 -5.59 -19.17 -0.75
CA VAL A 21 -4.94 -18.47 0.38
C VAL A 21 -3.46 -18.79 0.50
N GLU A 22 -3.06 -20.06 0.46
CA GLU A 22 -1.65 -20.45 0.55
C GLU A 22 -0.82 -19.93 -0.63
N GLU A 23 -1.36 -19.98 -1.85
CA GLU A 23 -0.70 -19.43 -3.04
C GLU A 23 -0.53 -17.91 -2.92
N TYR A 24 -1.54 -17.23 -2.38
CA TYR A 24 -1.50 -15.80 -2.14
C TYR A 24 -0.47 -15.42 -1.07
N LEU A 25 -0.37 -16.19 0.02
CA LEU A 25 0.61 -15.94 1.07
C LEU A 25 2.05 -16.10 0.56
N ASN A 26 2.32 -17.11 -0.27
CA ASN A 26 3.63 -17.26 -0.90
C ASN A 26 3.95 -16.08 -1.82
N LEU A 27 2.98 -15.64 -2.63
CA LEU A 27 3.12 -14.44 -3.46
C LEU A 27 3.42 -13.20 -2.61
N ALA A 28 2.67 -12.99 -1.53
CA ALA A 28 2.87 -11.89 -0.61
C ALA A 28 4.25 -11.91 0.06
N GLU A 29 4.72 -13.08 0.50
CA GLU A 29 6.05 -13.28 1.10
C GLU A 29 7.19 -12.97 0.11
N GLU A 30 7.08 -13.42 -1.14
CA GLU A 30 8.07 -13.13 -2.18
C GLU A 30 8.16 -11.63 -2.48
N THR A 31 7.02 -10.95 -2.58
CA THR A 31 6.95 -9.50 -2.79
C THR A 31 7.50 -8.74 -1.59
N ASP A 32 7.10 -9.11 -0.37
CA ASP A 32 7.55 -8.49 0.89
C ASP A 32 9.08 -8.51 1.02
N HIS A 33 9.70 -9.67 0.81
CA HIS A 33 11.15 -9.81 0.84
C HIS A 33 11.85 -8.91 -0.19
N SER A 34 11.23 -8.71 -1.36
CA SER A 34 11.80 -7.82 -2.37
C SER A 34 11.63 -6.35 -2.00
N VAL A 35 10.49 -5.96 -1.43
CA VAL A 35 10.22 -4.60 -0.93
C VAL A 35 11.22 -4.26 0.17
N GLU A 36 11.41 -5.13 1.16
CA GLU A 36 12.38 -4.92 2.27
C GLU A 36 13.80 -4.62 1.72
N GLN A 37 14.22 -5.33 0.68
CA GLN A 37 15.55 -5.18 0.10
C GLN A 37 15.71 -3.93 -0.78
N THR A 38 14.63 -3.48 -1.42
CA THR A 38 14.69 -2.46 -2.49
C THR A 38 14.13 -1.10 -2.10
N GLU A 39 13.36 -1.03 -1.01
CA GLU A 39 12.61 0.18 -0.62
C GLU A 39 12.98 0.63 0.80
N PRO A 40 14.17 1.22 1.03
CA PRO A 40 14.60 1.64 2.37
C PRO A 40 13.75 2.77 3.00
N ASP A 41 12.93 3.46 2.20
CA ASP A 41 12.00 4.51 2.66
C ASP A 41 10.56 3.96 2.88
N MET A 42 10.34 2.66 2.73
CA MET A 42 9.19 1.92 3.27
C MET A 42 9.50 1.60 4.75
N LEU A 43 8.78 2.26 5.66
CA LEU A 43 9.08 2.22 7.11
C LEU A 43 8.36 1.09 7.85
N PHE A 44 7.30 0.56 7.26
CA PHE A 44 6.50 -0.54 7.78
C PHE A 44 5.75 -1.18 6.61
N HIS A 45 5.76 -2.50 6.50
CA HIS A 45 5.11 -3.24 5.43
C HIS A 45 4.69 -4.61 5.99
N ASN A 46 3.40 -4.76 6.28
CA ASN A 46 2.87 -5.95 6.96
C ASN A 46 1.62 -6.46 6.27
N PHE A 47 1.49 -7.78 6.17
CA PHE A 47 0.30 -8.46 5.66
C PHE A 47 -0.43 -9.19 6.79
N ASP A 48 -1.49 -8.58 7.30
CA ASP A 48 -2.21 -9.06 8.48
C ASP A 48 -3.53 -9.72 8.10
N ALA A 49 -3.85 -10.87 8.71
CA ALA A 49 -5.08 -11.61 8.47
C ALA A 49 -6.29 -10.98 9.20
N ASP A 50 -7.46 -11.01 8.55
CA ASP A 50 -8.72 -10.64 9.21
C ASP A 50 -9.09 -11.68 10.28
N PRO A 51 -9.47 -11.27 11.49
CA PRO A 51 -9.77 -12.19 12.59
C PRO A 51 -11.07 -12.99 12.40
N THR A 52 -11.90 -12.61 11.43
CA THR A 52 -13.25 -13.17 11.21
C THR A 52 -13.44 -13.79 9.83
N ASP A 53 -12.51 -13.57 8.89
CA ASP A 53 -12.58 -14.10 7.54
C ASP A 53 -11.18 -14.56 7.06
N PRO A 54 -10.92 -15.88 6.96
CA PRO A 54 -9.61 -16.40 6.61
C PRO A 54 -9.20 -16.12 5.15
N THR A 55 -10.07 -15.54 4.34
CA THR A 55 -9.77 -15.13 2.96
C THR A 55 -9.44 -13.65 2.86
N LYS A 56 -9.54 -12.88 3.95
CA LYS A 56 -9.27 -11.45 3.96
C LYS A 56 -7.98 -11.10 4.66
N PHE A 57 -7.26 -10.16 4.06
CA PHE A 57 -5.99 -9.68 4.55
C PHE A 57 -5.86 -8.18 4.34
N THR A 58 -4.94 -7.56 5.07
CA THR A 58 -4.66 -6.13 4.96
C THR A 58 -3.16 -5.91 4.86
N TRP A 59 -2.74 -5.25 3.78
CA TRP A 59 -1.45 -4.58 3.77
C TRP A 59 -1.56 -3.28 4.56
N THR A 60 -0.72 -3.15 5.58
CA THR A 60 -0.50 -1.89 6.29
C THR A 60 0.90 -1.40 5.97
N GLU A 61 0.97 -0.25 5.30
CA GLU A 61 2.22 0.27 4.74
C GLU A 61 2.45 1.69 5.25
N LEU A 62 3.64 1.97 5.76
CA LEU A 62 4.04 3.32 6.19
C LEU A 62 5.13 3.82 5.27
N TYR A 63 4.81 4.80 4.45
CA TYR A 63 5.77 5.45 3.57
C TYR A 63 6.38 6.65 4.26
N LYS A 64 7.68 6.86 4.06
CA LYS A 64 8.36 8.06 4.57
C LYS A 64 7.86 9.36 3.93
N ASN A 65 7.55 9.32 2.64
CA ASN A 65 7.18 10.48 1.82
C ASN A 65 6.51 10.05 0.50
N ASP A 66 6.09 11.01 -0.32
CA ASP A 66 5.43 10.76 -1.60
C ASP A 66 6.34 9.97 -2.57
N ALA A 67 7.64 10.28 -2.60
CA ALA A 67 8.60 9.62 -3.49
C ALA A 67 8.75 8.12 -3.18
N ALA A 68 8.67 7.73 -1.91
CA ALA A 68 8.69 6.33 -1.49
C ALA A 68 7.50 5.55 -2.08
N LEU A 69 6.29 6.12 -2.06
CA LEU A 69 5.12 5.50 -2.67
C LEU A 69 5.25 5.40 -4.20
N ILE A 70 5.72 6.46 -4.86
CA ILE A 70 5.93 6.41 -6.31
C ILE A 70 6.97 5.36 -6.69
N ASN A 71 8.03 5.20 -5.90
CA ASN A 71 9.01 4.13 -6.10
C ASN A 71 8.38 2.75 -5.94
N HIS A 72 7.56 2.55 -4.90
CA HIS A 72 6.84 1.30 -4.65
C HIS A 72 5.93 0.90 -5.82
N LEU A 73 5.11 1.85 -6.32
CA LEU A 73 4.22 1.61 -7.45
C LEU A 73 4.97 1.29 -8.77
N ASN A 74 6.22 1.74 -8.88
CA ASN A 74 7.09 1.46 -10.02
C ASN A 74 8.00 0.25 -9.80
N ASN A 75 7.95 -0.40 -8.63
CA ASN A 75 8.79 -1.54 -8.32
C ASN A 75 8.28 -2.78 -9.09
N PRO A 76 9.08 -3.40 -9.98
CA PRO A 76 8.61 -4.52 -10.79
C PRO A 76 7.98 -5.69 -10.00
N PRO A 77 8.51 -6.13 -8.84
CA PRO A 77 7.89 -7.15 -8.00
C PRO A 77 6.50 -6.76 -7.48
N VAL A 78 6.26 -5.47 -7.22
CA VAL A 78 4.93 -4.96 -6.84
C VAL A 78 3.98 -5.00 -8.03
N GLN A 79 4.45 -4.69 -9.24
CA GLN A 79 3.65 -4.80 -10.46
C GLN A 79 3.29 -6.27 -10.77
N ASP A 80 4.25 -7.19 -10.61
CA ASP A 80 4.04 -8.62 -10.76
C ASP A 80 3.03 -9.14 -9.71
N TYR A 81 3.14 -8.66 -8.46
CA TYR A 81 2.17 -8.94 -7.40
C TYR A 81 0.76 -8.51 -7.80
N ILE A 82 0.57 -7.29 -8.31
CA ILE A 82 -0.74 -6.80 -8.75
C ILE A 82 -1.27 -7.63 -9.92
N ALA A 83 -0.42 -7.97 -10.90
CA ALA A 83 -0.82 -8.82 -12.02
C ALA A 83 -1.31 -10.20 -11.54
N LYS A 84 -0.57 -10.83 -10.62
CA LYS A 84 -0.94 -12.14 -10.07
C LYS A 84 -2.16 -12.05 -9.15
N HIS A 85 -2.27 -10.99 -8.33
CA HIS A 85 -3.44 -10.70 -7.49
C HIS A 85 -4.73 -10.77 -8.31
N LEU A 86 -4.77 -10.16 -9.50
CA LEU A 86 -5.95 -10.16 -10.37
C LEU A 86 -6.41 -11.57 -10.78
N GLU A 87 -5.50 -12.56 -10.77
CA GLU A 87 -5.82 -13.95 -11.05
C GLU A 87 -6.39 -14.69 -9.84
N ILE A 88 -5.84 -14.45 -8.64
CA ILE A 88 -6.07 -15.31 -7.46
C ILE A 88 -6.85 -14.63 -6.32
N ALA A 89 -7.17 -13.34 -6.44
CA ALA A 89 -8.01 -12.59 -5.51
C ALA A 89 -9.34 -12.12 -6.14
N GLU A 90 -10.30 -11.83 -5.27
CA GLU A 90 -11.61 -11.29 -5.61
C GLU A 90 -11.61 -9.75 -5.61
N SER A 91 -10.83 -9.12 -4.72
CA SER A 91 -10.80 -7.66 -4.62
C SER A 91 -9.51 -7.12 -4.00
N LEU A 92 -9.14 -5.93 -4.45
CA LEU A 92 -8.19 -5.01 -3.82
C LEU A 92 -8.87 -3.64 -3.68
N GLU A 93 -8.82 -3.06 -2.48
CA GLU A 93 -9.24 -1.68 -2.23
C GLU A 93 -8.12 -0.93 -1.52
N VAL A 94 -7.89 0.32 -1.88
CA VAL A 94 -6.78 1.13 -1.33
C VAL A 94 -7.31 2.35 -0.58
N GLU A 95 -6.75 2.60 0.59
CA GLU A 95 -7.01 3.79 1.40
C GLU A 95 -5.67 4.44 1.78
N ILE A 96 -5.57 5.77 1.68
CA ILE A 96 -4.44 6.52 2.22
C ILE A 96 -4.88 7.43 3.36
N TYR A 97 -4.15 7.39 4.46
CA TYR A 97 -4.32 8.24 5.64
C TYR A 97 -3.06 9.07 5.87
N GLY A 98 -3.15 10.38 5.65
CA GLY A 98 -1.97 11.23 5.76
C GLY A 98 -2.10 12.55 5.03
N THR A 99 -0.98 13.17 4.70
CA THR A 99 -0.94 14.36 3.86
C THR A 99 -0.03 14.07 2.68
N LEU A 100 -0.62 13.94 1.49
CA LEU A 100 0.08 13.90 0.21
C LEU A 100 0.20 15.32 -0.37
N SER A 101 1.14 15.52 -1.29
CA SER A 101 1.07 16.63 -2.22
C SER A 101 -0.18 16.54 -3.12
N GLU A 102 -0.60 17.67 -3.67
CA GLU A 102 -1.74 17.71 -4.61
C GLU A 102 -1.42 16.94 -5.90
N GLU A 103 -0.18 17.04 -6.37
CA GLU A 103 0.34 16.31 -7.54
C GLU A 103 0.24 14.79 -7.34
N THR A 104 0.78 14.27 -6.24
CA THR A 104 0.71 12.83 -5.93
C THR A 104 -0.73 12.37 -5.78
N ASN A 105 -1.59 13.12 -5.08
CA ASN A 105 -3.00 12.74 -4.94
C ASN A 105 -3.72 12.66 -6.31
N ASN A 106 -3.46 13.60 -7.21
CA ASN A 106 -4.07 13.60 -8.54
C ASN A 106 -3.57 12.42 -9.38
N PHE A 107 -2.25 12.19 -9.40
CA PHE A 107 -1.64 11.04 -10.07
C PHE A 107 -2.24 9.71 -9.60
N LEU A 108 -2.33 9.51 -8.28
CA LEU A 108 -2.89 8.29 -7.70
C LEU A 108 -4.37 8.11 -8.03
N THR A 109 -5.14 9.19 -7.98
CA THR A 109 -6.56 9.17 -8.33
C THR A 109 -6.75 8.74 -9.78
N GLU A 110 -5.94 9.24 -10.70
CA GLU A 110 -5.97 8.84 -12.11
C GLU A 110 -5.53 7.37 -12.28
N ALA A 111 -4.35 7.00 -11.75
CA ALA A 111 -3.78 5.67 -11.90
C ALA A 111 -4.69 4.55 -11.36
N TRP A 112 -5.26 4.71 -10.16
CA TRP A 112 -6.14 3.68 -9.58
C TRP A 112 -7.51 3.63 -10.24
N ASN A 113 -8.04 4.76 -10.71
CA ASN A 113 -9.27 4.76 -11.51
C ASN A 113 -9.07 4.02 -12.83
N GLU A 114 -7.95 4.24 -13.52
CA GLU A 114 -7.60 3.52 -14.76
C GLU A 114 -7.42 2.02 -14.52
N ALA A 115 -6.82 1.64 -13.39
CA ALA A 115 -6.67 0.24 -12.98
C ALA A 115 -7.98 -0.40 -12.45
N GLY A 116 -9.04 0.38 -12.25
CA GLY A 116 -10.30 -0.10 -11.68
C GLY A 116 -10.20 -0.48 -10.19
N ILE A 117 -9.20 0.03 -9.47
CA ILE A 117 -8.97 -0.21 -8.05
C ILE A 117 -9.72 0.87 -7.26
N PRO A 118 -10.68 0.51 -6.38
CA PRO A 118 -11.32 1.48 -5.50
C PRO A 118 -10.30 2.18 -4.60
N PHE A 119 -10.25 3.51 -4.68
CA PHE A 119 -9.34 4.34 -3.90
C PHE A 119 -10.08 5.39 -3.05
N LYS A 120 -9.65 5.56 -1.80
CA LYS A 120 -10.09 6.65 -0.92
C LYS A 120 -8.91 7.37 -0.27
N TYR A 121 -8.89 8.69 -0.38
CA TYR A 121 -7.92 9.53 0.33
C TYR A 121 -8.52 10.20 1.57
N PHE A 122 -7.95 9.90 2.73
CA PHE A 122 -8.27 10.50 4.02
C PHE A 122 -7.19 11.51 4.42
N LYS A 123 -7.34 12.74 3.94
CA LYS A 123 -6.42 13.84 4.26
C LYS A 123 -6.43 14.16 5.76
N THR A 124 -5.25 14.22 6.36
CA THR A 124 -5.07 14.60 7.76
C THR A 124 -5.61 16.02 8.01
N THR A 125 -6.33 16.16 9.12
CA THR A 125 -6.91 17.45 9.53
C THR A 125 -5.86 18.32 10.25
N ARG A 126 -6.30 19.34 10.99
CA ARG A 126 -5.44 20.12 11.89
C ARG A 126 -4.93 19.33 13.12
N VAL A 127 -5.36 18.09 13.31
CA VAL A 127 -5.03 17.25 14.48
C VAL A 127 -4.15 16.09 14.05
N GLY A 128 -2.96 15.96 14.65
CA GLY A 128 -2.00 14.89 14.39
C GLY A 128 -0.56 15.40 14.52
N PHE A 129 0.41 14.49 14.64
CA PHE A 129 1.83 14.79 14.56
C PHE A 129 2.59 13.59 13.99
N VAL A 130 3.79 13.85 13.45
CA VAL A 130 4.76 12.85 13.03
C VAL A 130 6.00 13.04 13.90
N ARG A 131 6.61 11.96 14.37
CA ARG A 131 7.88 12.06 15.11
C ARG A 131 9.02 12.13 14.12
N ASP A 132 9.94 13.07 14.31
CA ASP A 132 11.13 13.14 13.47
C ASP A 132 11.96 11.85 13.54
N SER A 133 11.94 11.14 14.67
CA SER A 133 12.69 9.89 14.89
C SER A 133 12.29 8.71 14.00
N ILE A 134 11.18 8.80 13.25
CA ILE A 134 10.76 7.75 12.30
C ILE A 134 10.92 8.17 10.84
N VAL A 135 11.26 9.44 10.58
CA VAL A 135 11.44 9.98 9.22
C VAL A 135 12.81 10.60 8.98
N SER A 136 13.69 10.61 10.00
CA SER A 136 15.07 11.10 9.96
C SER A 136 16.01 10.12 9.28
#